data_AF-A0A395V634-F1
#
_entry.id   AF-A0A395V634-F1
#
_cell.length_a   1.000
_cell.length_b   1.000
_cell.length_c   1.000
_cell.angle_alpha   90.00
_cell.angle_beta   90.00
_cell.angle_gamma   90.00
#
_symmetry.space_group_name_H-M   'P 1'
#
loop_
_entity.id
_entity.type
_entity.pdbx_description
1 polymer ?
#
loop_
_entity_poly.entity_id
_entity_poly.type
_entity_poly.pdbx_seq_one_letter_code
_entity_poly.pdbx_strand_id
1 'polypeptide(L)'
;MDTVKLRTDIEHATECLYQNRGQDGLEAVRNLLPQFQEMIQAIYAGADSARALEFLEVLKTLIENYQAQDMLGMADCLKGSAEEMILCLEAEENQSPEK
;
A
#
# COMPACT_ATOMS: atom_id res chain seq x y z
N MET A 1 -5.04 -1.04 -12.71
CA MET A 1 -4.22 -1.77 -11.73
C MET A 1 -5.12 -2.82 -11.10
N ASP A 2 -4.66 -4.05 -10.85
CA ASP A 2 -5.50 -5.09 -10.25
C ASP A 2 -5.58 -4.88 -8.73
N THR A 3 -6.63 -4.21 -8.28
CA THR A 3 -6.87 -3.86 -6.87
C THR A 3 -7.13 -5.10 -6.00
N VAL A 4 -7.65 -6.19 -6.58
CA VAL A 4 -7.87 -7.47 -5.89
C VAL A 4 -6.54 -8.15 -5.59
N LYS A 5 -5.64 -8.17 -6.58
CA LYS A 5 -4.28 -8.67 -6.36
C LYS A 5 -3.54 -7.84 -5.30
N LEU A 6 -3.63 -6.51 -5.37
CA LEU A 6 -2.98 -5.62 -4.40
C LEU A 6 -3.46 -5.90 -2.97
N ARG A 7 -4.78 -6.02 -2.77
CA ARG A 7 -5.39 -6.39 -1.48
C ARG A 7 -4.85 -7.71 -0.95
N THR A 8 -4.79 -8.72 -1.82
CA THR A 8 -4.29 -10.06 -1.45
C THR A 8 -2.81 -10.01 -1.05
N ASP A 9 -2.00 -9.25 -1.78
CA ASP A 9 -0.57 -9.08 -1.47
C ASP A 9 -0.36 -8.36 -0.12
N ILE A 10 -1.20 -7.36 0.19
CA ILE A 10 -1.19 -6.63 1.48
C ILE A 10 -1.59 -7.55 2.64
N GLU A 11 -2.68 -8.30 2.49
CA GLU A 11 -3.16 -9.26 3.49
C GLU A 11 -2.07 -10.29 3.79
N HIS A 12 -1.47 -10.85 2.74
CA HIS A 12 -0.38 -11.82 2.87
C HIS A 12 0.84 -11.24 3.60
N ALA A 13 1.29 -10.04 3.23
CA ALA A 13 2.42 -9.38 3.87
C ALA A 13 2.14 -9.14 5.36
N THR A 14 0.95 -8.62 5.67
CA THR A 14 0.50 -8.32 7.04
C THR A 14 0.45 -9.58 7.91
N GLU A 15 -0.10 -10.68 7.38
CA GLU A 15 -0.11 -11.97 8.08
C GLU A 15 1.30 -12.50 8.36
N CYS A 16 2.19 -12.46 7.36
CA CYS A 16 3.58 -12.89 7.52
C CYS A 16 4.31 -12.09 8.62
N LEU A 17 4.09 -10.78 8.67
CA LEU A 17 4.70 -9.90 9.66
C LEU A 17 4.17 -10.17 11.07
N TYR A 18 2.85 -10.26 11.27
CA TYR A 18 2.27 -10.58 12.60
C TYR A 18 2.62 -11.99 13.09
N GLN A 19 2.80 -12.96 12.18
CA GLN A 19 3.21 -14.32 12.52
C GLN A 19 4.73 -14.46 12.76
N ASN A 20 5.49 -13.36 12.76
CA ASN A 20 6.95 -13.35 12.88
C ASN A 20 7.66 -14.22 11.81
N ARG A 21 7.07 -14.37 10.63
CA ARG A 21 7.73 -14.96 9.45
C ARG A 21 8.61 -13.91 8.79
N GLY A 22 9.65 -13.48 9.51
CA GLY A 22 10.38 -12.24 9.18
C GLY A 22 10.91 -12.17 7.76
N GLN A 23 11.52 -13.24 7.24
CA GLN A 23 12.07 -13.24 5.88
C GLN A 23 10.96 -13.19 4.81
N ASP A 24 9.87 -13.94 5.00
CA ASP A 24 8.73 -13.93 4.10
C ASP A 24 8.00 -12.58 4.13
N GLY A 25 7.84 -12.01 5.33
CA GLY A 25 7.23 -10.69 5.54
C GLY A 25 8.05 -9.59 4.88
N LEU A 26 9.37 -9.57 5.10
CA LEU A 26 10.27 -8.61 4.45
C LEU A 26 10.23 -8.73 2.91
N GLU A 27 10.22 -9.95 2.38
CA GLU A 27 10.11 -10.15 0.94
C GLU A 27 8.76 -9.67 0.39
N ALA A 28 7.68 -9.95 1.10
CA ALA A 28 6.35 -9.48 0.72
C ALA A 28 6.26 -7.94 0.74
N VAL A 29 6.78 -7.27 1.78
CA VAL A 29 6.84 -5.80 1.83
C VAL A 29 7.69 -5.25 0.69
N ARG A 30 8.87 -5.84 0.41
CA ARG A 30 9.74 -5.43 -0.70
C ARG A 30 9.01 -5.45 -2.04
N ASN A 31 8.13 -6.43 -2.25
CA ASN A 31 7.36 -6.57 -3.48
C ASN A 31 6.15 -5.62 -3.55
N LEU A 32 5.66 -5.12 -2.40
CA LEU A 32 4.58 -4.12 -2.32
C LEU A 32 5.06 -2.69 -2.53
N LEU A 33 6.27 -2.35 -2.09
CA LEU A 33 6.84 -0.99 -2.23
C LEU A 33 6.71 -0.40 -3.66
N PRO A 34 7.12 -1.11 -4.75
CA PRO A 34 6.97 -0.56 -6.09
C PRO A 34 5.50 -0.41 -6.51
N GLN A 35 4.60 -1.30 -6.04
CA GLN A 35 3.17 -1.20 -6.35
C GLN A 35 2.55 0.06 -5.73
N PHE A 36 2.90 0.38 -4.49
CA PHE A 36 2.48 1.64 -3.86
C PHE A 36 3.05 2.87 -4.58
N GLN A 37 4.30 2.82 -5.03
CA GLN A 37 4.91 3.91 -5.80
C GLN A 37 4.19 4.16 -7.13
N GLU A 38 3.89 3.11 -7.89
CA GLU A 38 3.15 3.21 -9.15
C GLU A 38 1.76 3.81 -8.93
N MET A 39 1.07 3.38 -7.87
CA MET A 39 -0.25 3.90 -7.50
C MET A 39 -0.20 5.40 -7.16
N ILE A 40 0.74 5.82 -6.31
CA ILE A 40 0.89 7.24 -5.93
C ILE A 40 1.20 8.10 -7.17
N GLN A 41 2.04 7.60 -8.08
CA GLN A 41 2.33 8.28 -9.33
C GLN A 41 1.10 8.42 -10.22
N ALA A 42 0.25 7.39 -10.30
CA ALA A 42 -1.00 7.45 -11.06
C ALA A 42 -1.98 8.49 -10.51
N ILE A 43 -2.15 8.54 -9.18
CA ILE A 43 -3.01 9.52 -8.50
C ILE A 43 -2.47 10.95 -8.72
N TYR A 44 -1.17 11.14 -8.56
CA TYR A 44 -0.52 12.42 -8.79
C TYR A 44 -0.70 12.90 -10.24
N ALA A 45 -0.58 11.99 -11.22
CA ALA A 45 -0.80 12.29 -12.64
C ALA A 45 -2.28 12.58 -12.97
N GLY A 46 -3.22 12.01 -12.21
CA GLY A 46 -4.65 12.28 -12.27
C GLY A 46 -5.08 13.64 -11.68
N ALA A 47 -4.10 14.47 -11.29
CA ALA A 47 -4.26 15.80 -10.70
C ALA A 47 -4.88 15.84 -9.28
N ASP A 48 -4.92 14.71 -8.55
CA ASP A 48 -5.17 14.73 -7.11
C ASP A 48 -3.85 14.72 -6.32
N SER A 49 -3.18 15.86 -6.34
CA SER A 49 -1.89 16.04 -5.67
C SER A 49 -1.99 15.98 -4.15
N ALA A 50 -3.12 16.38 -3.55
CA ALA A 50 -3.30 16.34 -2.10
C ALA A 50 -3.36 14.90 -1.60
N ARG A 51 -4.16 14.06 -2.26
CA ARG A 51 -4.29 12.63 -1.93
C ARG A 51 -3.02 11.85 -2.24
N ALA A 52 -2.34 12.19 -3.34
CA ALA A 52 -1.01 11.61 -3.62
C ALA A 52 0.02 11.93 -2.51
N LEU A 53 -0.04 13.12 -1.90
CA LEU A 53 0.85 13.50 -0.80
C LEU A 53 0.54 12.72 0.48
N GLU A 54 -0.74 12.55 0.84
CA GLU A 54 -1.16 11.73 1.99
C GLU A 54 -0.63 10.29 1.86
N PHE A 55 -0.78 9.70 0.67
CA PHE A 55 -0.27 8.36 0.37
C PHE A 55 1.26 8.29 0.29
N LEU A 56 1.92 9.38 -0.07
CA LEU A 56 3.38 9.45 -0.01
C LEU A 56 3.89 9.43 1.44
N GLU A 57 3.20 10.05 2.39
CA GLU A 57 3.53 9.99 3.82
C GLU A 57 3.39 8.57 4.38
N VAL A 58 2.34 7.86 3.96
CA VAL A 58 2.14 6.43 4.29
C VAL A 58 3.32 5.60 3.76
N LEU A 59 3.66 5.74 2.47
CA LEU A 59 4.75 4.98 1.86
C LEU A 59 6.08 5.28 2.55
N LYS A 60 6.32 6.53 2.92
CA LYS A 60 7.52 6.92 3.67
C LYS A 60 7.59 6.20 5.02
N THR A 61 6.49 6.17 5.77
CA THR A 61 6.40 5.45 7.05
C THR A 61 6.67 3.95 6.88
N LEU A 62 6.10 3.33 5.84
CA LEU A 62 6.35 1.92 5.52
C LEU A 62 7.84 1.65 5.22
N ILE A 63 8.48 2.54 4.45
CA ILE A 63 9.92 2.43 4.12
C ILE A 63 10.79 2.59 5.38
N GLU A 64 10.46 3.54 6.26
CA GLU A 64 11.17 3.73 7.53
C GLU A 64 11.08 2.47 8.41
N ASN A 65 9.89 1.88 8.55
CA ASN A 65 9.70 0.62 9.27
C ASN A 65 10.45 -0.54 8.60
N TYR A 66 10.44 -0.61 7.28
CA TYR A 66 11.19 -1.62 6.53
C TYR A 66 12.70 -1.52 6.74
N GLN A 67 13.25 -0.30 6.71
CA GLN A 67 14.68 -0.05 6.97
C GLN A 67 15.08 -0.38 8.41
N ALA A 68 14.20 -0.09 9.37
CA ALA A 68 14.38 -0.44 10.78
C ALA A 68 14.16 -1.95 11.06
N GLN A 69 13.69 -2.72 10.06
CA GLN A 69 13.19 -4.09 10.23
C GLN A 69 12.13 -4.22 11.33
N ASP A 70 11.34 -3.17 11.54
CA ASP A 70 10.23 -3.16 12.49
C ASP A 70 9.02 -3.89 11.89
N MET A 71 8.92 -5.18 12.20
CA MET A 71 7.86 -6.04 11.68
C MET A 71 6.45 -5.60 12.11
N LEU A 72 6.30 -5.16 13.36
CA LEU A 72 5.00 -4.71 13.87
C LEU A 72 4.63 -3.35 13.25
N GLY A 73 5.61 -2.43 13.17
CA GLY A 73 5.41 -1.15 12.49
C GLY A 73 5.02 -1.32 11.01
N MET A 74 5.64 -2.26 10.30
CA MET A 74 5.23 -2.59 8.92
C MET A 74 3.81 -3.17 8.86
N ALA A 75 3.46 -4.08 9.76
CA ALA A 75 2.14 -4.74 9.76
C ALA A 75 1.01 -3.73 10.05
N ASP A 76 1.20 -2.87 11.05
CA ASP A 76 0.24 -1.84 11.42
C ASP A 76 0.08 -0.80 10.29
N CYS A 77 1.17 -0.43 9.63
CA CYS A 77 1.15 0.48 8.48
C CYS A 77 0.39 -0.11 7.29
N LEU A 78 0.61 -1.38 6.97
CA LEU A 78 -0.07 -2.07 5.87
C LEU A 78 -1.57 -2.25 6.16
N LYS A 79 -1.92 -2.65 7.39
CA LYS A 79 -3.32 -2.88 7.77
C LYS A 79 -4.16 -1.61 7.73
N GLY A 80 -3.66 -0.51 8.28
CA GLY A 80 -4.42 0.75 8.33
C GLY A 80 -4.43 1.46 6.98
N SER A 81 -3.25 1.72 6.43
CA SER A 81 -3.11 2.68 5.35
C SER A 81 -3.38 2.09 3.96
N ALA A 82 -3.14 0.78 3.79
CA ALA A 82 -3.33 0.16 2.48
C ALA A 82 -4.81 -0.18 2.21
N GLU A 83 -5.62 -0.41 3.25
CA GLU A 83 -7.09 -0.48 3.12
C GLU A 83 -7.67 0.85 2.64
N GLU A 84 -7.22 1.97 3.21
CA GLU A 84 -7.65 3.31 2.82
C GLU A 84 -7.26 3.64 1.37
N MET A 85 -6.04 3.26 0.96
CA MET A 85 -5.57 3.39 -0.42
C MET A 85 -6.43 2.59 -1.42
N ILE A 86 -6.78 1.35 -1.11
CA ILE A 86 -7.62 0.51 -1.98
C ILE A 86 -9.03 1.11 -2.11
N LEU A 87 -9.63 1.54 -1.00
CA LEU A 87 -10.95 2.17 -1.01
C LEU A 87 -10.99 3.44 -1.87
N CYS A 88 -9.92 4.23 -1.86
CA CYS A 88 -9.81 5.41 -2.72
C CYS A 88 -9.78 5.06 -4.21
N LEU A 89 -9.11 3.98 -4.61
CA LEU A 89 -9.06 3.55 -6.00
C LEU A 89 -10.41 2.97 -6.47
N GLU A 90 -11.04 2.14 -5.64
CA GLU A 90 -12.36 1.57 -5.92
C GLU A 90 -13.43 2.68 -6.05
N ALA A 91 -13.30 3.78 -5.29
CA ALA A 91 -14.20 4.93 -5.40
C ALA A 91 -14.05 5.68 -6.74
N GLU A 92 -12.85 5.76 -7.31
CA GLU A 92 -12.63 6.42 -8.62
C GLU A 92 -13.12 5.55 -9.80
N GLU A 93 -12.95 4.23 -9.73
CA GLU A 93 -13.48 3.32 -10.77
C GLU A 93 -15.02 3.37 -10.85
N ASN A 94 -15.71 3.53 -9.72
CA ASN A 94 -17.17 3.62 -9.66
C ASN A 94 -17.73 5.00 -10.03
N GLN A 95 -16.89 6.03 -10.20
CA GLN A 95 -17.31 7.39 -10.57
C GLN A 95 -17.12 7.70 -12.07
N SER A 96 -16.53 6.80 -12.85
CA SER A 96 -16.41 6.97 -14.29
C SER A 96 -17.78 6.75 -14.96
N PRO A 97 -18.43 7.77 -15.55
CA PRO A 97 -19.62 7.53 -16.34
C PRO A 97 -19.22 6.73 -17.58
N GLU A 98 -19.90 5.61 -17.80
CA GLU A 98 -19.85 4.85 -19.05
C GLU A 98 -19.84 5.83 -20.24
N LYS A 99 -18.79 5.76 -21.05
CA LYS A 99 -18.71 6.46 -22.34
C LYS A 99 -19.33 5.63 -23.44
#